data_AF-A0AAU3NME0-F1
#
_entry.id   AF-A0AAU3NME0-F1
#
_cell.length_a   1.000
_cell.length_b   1.000
_cell.length_c   1.000
_cell.angle_alpha   90.00
_cell.angle_beta   90.00
_cell.angle_gamma   90.00
#
_symmetry.space_group_name_H-M   'P 1'
#
loop_
_entity.id
_entity.type
_entity.pdbx_description
1 polymer ?
#
loop_
_entity_poly.entity_id
_entity_poly.type
_entity_poly.pdbx_seq_one_letter_code
_entity_poly.pdbx_strand_id
1 'polypeptide(L)' 'MPSIALATAADVAYWTGRPIGTIWRWASEGRITVHGHGKNARYDLMEIDPAERDRETREVITPTPAPPIKYRRHAHAA' A
#
# COMPACT_ATOMS: atom_id res chain seq x y z
N MET A 1 3.51 -18.48 -13.40
CA MET A 1 4.11 -17.17 -13.05
C MET A 1 3.31 -16.61 -11.89
N PRO A 2 3.93 -16.13 -10.80
CA PRO A 2 3.18 -15.44 -9.76
C PRO A 2 2.47 -14.22 -10.40
N SER A 3 1.17 -14.11 -10.19
CA SER A 3 0.38 -12.97 -10.67
C SER A 3 0.59 -11.80 -9.70
N ILE A 4 1.13 -10.70 -10.21
CA ILE A 4 1.24 -9.43 -9.46
C ILE A 4 -0.09 -8.68 -9.60
N ALA A 5 -0.70 -8.30 -8.48
CA ALA A 5 -1.91 -7.49 -8.46
C ALA A 5 -1.53 -6.01 -8.30
N LEU A 6 -1.43 -5.29 -9.42
CA LEU A 6 -1.06 -3.88 -9.44
C LEU A 6 -2.27 -2.98 -9.24
N ALA A 7 -2.24 -2.18 -8.18
CA ALA A 7 -3.36 -1.33 -7.76
C ALA A 7 -2.98 0.16 -7.72
N THR A 8 -3.94 1.07 -7.86
CA THR A 8 -3.69 2.51 -7.64
C THR A 8 -3.56 2.81 -6.14
N ALA A 9 -3.06 4.01 -5.79
CA ALA A 9 -3.00 4.41 -4.38
C ALA A 9 -4.40 4.48 -3.72
N ALA A 10 -5.44 4.83 -4.49
CA ALA A 10 -6.82 4.87 -4.01
C ALA A 10 -7.36 3.46 -3.74
N ASP A 11 -7.07 2.51 -4.62
CA ASP A 11 -7.46 1.11 -4.43
C ASP A 11 -6.78 0.50 -3.21
N VAL A 12 -5.48 0.78 -3.01
CA VAL A 12 -4.74 0.32 -1.82
C VAL A 12 -5.27 0.99 -0.55
N ALA A 13 -5.61 2.29 -0.61
CA ALA A 13 -6.22 2.99 0.52
C ALA A 13 -7.55 2.34 0.92
N TYR A 14 -8.38 1.98 -0.06
CA TYR A 14 -9.60 1.22 0.17
C TYR A 14 -9.31 -0.16 0.75
N TRP A 15 -8.40 -0.93 0.15
CA TRP A 15 -8.02 -2.27 0.60
C TRP A 15 -7.57 -2.28 2.05
N THR A 16 -6.75 -1.31 2.44
CA THR A 16 -6.11 -1.23 3.76
C THR A 16 -6.90 -0.47 4.80
N GLY A 17 -7.99 0.20 4.41
CA GLY A 17 -8.73 1.10 5.28
C GLY A 17 -7.89 2.30 5.78
N ARG A 18 -6.81 2.66 5.07
CA ARG A 18 -5.91 3.77 5.43
C ARG A 18 -6.04 4.93 4.45
N PRO A 19 -5.77 6.18 4.88
CA PRO A 19 -5.74 7.31 3.96
C PRO A 19 -4.68 7.16 2.87
N ILE A 20 -4.93 7.70 1.66
CA ILE A 20 -4.00 7.67 0.52
C ILE A 20 -2.59 8.18 0.90
N GLY A 21 -2.51 9.24 1.70
CA GLY A 21 -1.21 9.76 2.17
C GLY A 21 -0.39 8.75 2.98
N THR A 22 -1.04 7.80 3.65
CA THR A 22 -0.36 6.69 4.34
C THR A 22 0.27 5.72 3.35
N ILE A 23 -0.39 5.45 2.23
CA ILE A 23 0.14 4.58 1.17
C ILE A 23 1.38 5.21 0.53
N TRP A 24 1.35 6.51 0.25
CA TRP A 24 2.52 7.24 -0.23
C TRP A 24 3.66 7.25 0.77
N ARG A 25 3.35 7.39 2.07
CA ARG A 25 4.35 7.31 3.14
C ARG A 25 4.99 5.93 3.18
N TRP A 26 4.20 4.85 3.18
CA TRP A 26 4.71 3.48 3.16
C TRP A 26 5.60 3.20 1.95
N ALA A 27 5.19 3.65 0.77
CA ALA A 27 6.02 3.55 -0.42
C ALA A 27 7.32 4.35 -0.28
N SER A 28 7.25 5.58 0.23
CA SER A 28 8.41 6.46 0.50
C SER A 28 9.40 5.81 1.47
N GLU A 29 8.89 5.08 2.45
CA GLU A 29 9.68 4.37 3.46
C GLU A 29 10.18 3.00 2.99
N GLY A 30 9.79 2.54 1.79
CA GLY A 30 10.20 1.23 1.26
C GLY A 30 9.51 0.05 1.94
N ARG A 31 8.31 0.27 2.50
CA ARG A 31 7.45 -0.77 3.08
C ARG A 31 6.70 -1.58 2.03
N ILE A 32 6.35 -0.94 0.91
CA ILE A 32 5.59 -1.53 -0.20
C ILE A 32 6.28 -1.21 -1.53
N THR A 33 6.23 -2.17 -2.46
CA THR A 33 6.80 -2.02 -3.80
C THR A 33 5.93 -1.10 -4.68
N VAL A 34 6.58 -0.21 -5.42
CA VAL A 34 5.93 0.70 -6.39
C VAL A 34 6.50 0.46 -7.79
N HIS A 35 5.61 0.34 -8.76
CA HIS A 35 5.91 0.21 -10.18
C HIS A 35 5.50 1.50 -10.91
N GLY A 36 6.42 2.08 -11.68
CA GLY A 36 6.19 3.33 -12.41
C GLY A 36 6.31 4.58 -11.54
N HIS A 37 5.91 5.73 -12.08
CA HIS A 37 6.06 7.04 -11.43
C HIS A 37 4.88 7.98 -11.70
N GLY A 38 4.72 8.99 -10.85
CA GLY A 38 3.68 10.02 -10.97
C GLY A 38 2.27 9.41 -11.05
N LYS A 39 1.45 9.90 -11.99
CA LYS A 39 0.06 9.43 -12.21
C LYS A 39 -0.04 7.93 -12.61
N ASN A 40 1.04 7.37 -13.15
CA ASN A 40 1.07 5.98 -13.61
C ASN A 40 1.61 5.02 -12.54
N ALA A 41 1.94 5.51 -11.34
CA ALA A 41 2.42 4.66 -10.26
C ALA A 41 1.36 3.62 -9.86
N ARG A 42 1.80 2.37 -9.68
CA ARG A 42 1.01 1.24 -9.20
C ARG A 42 1.73 0.53 -8.07
N TYR A 43 0.97 -0.02 -7.13
CA TYR A 43 1.48 -0.64 -5.92
C TYR A 43 1.15 -2.12 -5.95
N ASP A 44 2.06 -2.97 -5.47
CA ASP A 44 1.80 -4.39 -5.37
C ASP A 44 0.87 -4.68 -4.19
N LEU A 45 -0.37 -5.05 -4.49
CA LEU A 45 -1.40 -5.33 -3.49
C LEU A 45 -1.13 -6.66 -2.76
N MET A 46 -0.40 -7.59 -3.38
CA MET A 46 -0.08 -8.90 -2.78
C MET A 46 0.87 -8.77 -1.59
N GLU A 47 1.48 -7.60 -1.41
CA GLU A 47 2.40 -7.29 -0.32
C GLU A 47 1.70 -6.77 0.94
N ILE A 48 0.38 -6.54 0.90
CA ILE A 48 -0.34 -5.77 1.91
C ILE A 48 -1.62 -6.52 2.33
N ASP A 49 -1.77 -6.71 3.63
CA ASP A 49 -2.99 -7.34 4.16
C ASP A 49 -4.22 -6.41 4.03
N PRO A 50 -5.42 -6.97 3.80
CA PRO A 50 -6.65 -6.18 3.80
C PRO A 50 -6.99 -5.65 5.20
N ALA A 51 -7.75 -4.55 5.25
CA ALA A 51 -8.43 -4.15 6.46
C ALA A 51 -9.51 -5.14 6.86
N GLU A 52 -9.73 -5.25 8.15
CA GLU A 52 -10.93 -5.87 8.70
C GLU A 52 -12.12 -4.93 8.50
N ARG A 53 -13.19 -5.43 7.88
CA ARG A 53 -14.40 -4.67 7.58
C ARG A 53 -15.64 -5.40 8.05
N ASP A 54 -16.65 -4.63 8.43
CA ASP A 54 -17.97 -5.15 8.71
C ASP A 54 -18.57 -5.80 7.45
N ARG A 55 -19.20 -6.95 7.61
CA ARG A 55 -19.68 -7.74 6.48
C ARG A 55 -20.91 -7.12 5.82
N GLU A 56 -21.73 -6.40 6.57
CA GLU A 56 -23.00 -5.83 6.12
C GLU A 56 -22.82 -4.40 5.63
N THR A 57 -22.11 -3.56 6.38
CA THR A 57 -21.93 -2.12 6.07
C THR A 57 -20.67 -1.85 5.25
N ARG A 58 -19.73 -2.79 5.20
CA ARG A 58 -18.38 -2.62 4.63
C ARG A 58 -17.56 -1.53 5.32
N GLU A 59 -17.98 -1.02 6.47
CA GLU A 59 -17.20 -0.04 7.23
C GLU A 59 -15.91 -0.67 7.77
N VAL A 60 -14.87 0.14 7.94
CA VAL A 60 -13.59 -0.34 8.47
C VAL A 60 -13.71 -0.54 9.97
N ILE A 61 -13.50 -1.78 10.43
CA ILE A 61 -13.41 -2.12 11.86
C ILE A 61 -11.96 -1.90 12.31
N THR A 62 -11.03 -2.58 11.64
CA THR A 62 -9.60 -2.52 11.94
C THR A 62 -8.81 -2.23 10.67
N PRO A 63 -8.13 -1.08 10.55
CA PRO A 63 -7.31 -0.80 9.38
C PRO A 63 -5.99 -1.59 9.44
N THR A 64 -5.45 -1.96 8.27
CA THR A 64 -4.20 -2.73 8.17
C THR A 64 -3.08 -2.05 8.95
N PRO A 65 -2.29 -2.78 9.75
CA PRO A 65 -1.10 -2.22 10.40
C PRO A 65 -0.07 -1.77 9.34
N ALA A 66 0.89 -0.95 9.76
CA ALA A 66 1.96 -0.57 8.84
C ALA A 66 2.79 -1.81 8.46
N PRO A 67 3.00 -2.10 7.16
CA PRO A 67 3.87 -3.18 6.74
C PRO A 67 5.31 -2.95 7.26
N PRO A 68 6.09 -4.01 7.46
CA PRO A 68 7.50 -3.87 7.81
C PRO A 68 8.25 -3.15 6.69
N ILE A 69 9.32 -2.44 7.06
CA ILE A 69 10.22 -1.85 6.06
C ILE A 69 10.97 -3.00 5.39
N LYS A 70 10.77 -3.17 4.08
CA LYS A 70 11.43 -4.21 3.29
C LYS A 70 12.76 -3.71 2.74
N TYR A 71 12.75 -2.49 2.22
CA TYR A 71 13.90 -1.87 1.61
C TYR A 71 14.23 -0.60 2.38
N ARG A 72 15.34 -0.63 3.12
CA ARG A 72 15.94 0.61 3.64
C ARG A 72 16.43 1.38 2.43
N ARG A 73 15.64 2.33 1.93
CA ARG A 73 16.03 3.17 0.81
C ARG A 73 17.40 3.78 1.19
N HIS A 74 18.45 3.43 0.44
CA HIS A 74 19.75 4.09 0.60
C HIS A 74 19.47 5.59 0.54
N ALA A 75 19.87 6.32 1.58
CA ALA A 75 19.81 7.77 1.56
C ALA A 75 20.47 8.22 0.25
N HIS A 76 19.70 8.82 -0.66
CA HIS A 76 20.29 9.52 -1.78
C HIS A 76 21.02 10.72 -1.16
N ALA A 77 22.31 10.51 -0.90
CA ALA A 77 23.27 11.58 -0.69
C ALA A 77 23.56 12.20 -2.07
N ALA A 78 23.16 13.46 -2.23
CA ALA A 78 23.77 14.53 -3.02
C ALA A 78 22.71 15.61 -3.31
#